data_AF-A0A928F9T5-F1
#
_entry.id   AF-A0A928F9T5-F1
#
_cell.length_a   1.000
_cell.length_b   1.000
_cell.length_c   1.000
_cell.angle_alpha   90.00
_cell.angle_beta   90.00
_cell.angle_gamma   90.00
#
_symmetry.space_group_name_H-M   'P 1'
#
loop_
_entity.id
_entity.type
_entity.pdbx_description
1 polymer ?
#
loop_
_entity_poly.entity_id
_entity_poly.type
_entity_poly.pdbx_seq_one_letter_code
_entity_poly.pdbx_strand_id
1 'polypeptide(L)'
;MRVEISGQLTLFLASFICGCLLSLFYDLIRLGRMTAGVVYGGVRSPQRWELSLPLLRNKPHPTEKTRGKRYLAVLVFLGDILFFAVAAFALLCVFFNYGGKVRGMGIFLAAVGFLLCHYTVGAVTINIFALVKLGVGILFEYLLYFLMLPVRKLFLPLIKKVLGAICGTVKRLLLRLYTKKQERKMLSRLCGLRE
;
A
#
# COMPACT_ATOMS: atom_id res chain seq x y z
N MET A 1 -28.44 25.12 -46.36
CA MET A 1 -27.49 24.44 -45.47
C MET A 1 -28.16 23.20 -44.88
N ARG A 2 -28.01 22.02 -45.50
CA ARG A 2 -28.32 20.77 -44.78
C ARG A 2 -27.14 20.52 -43.88
N VAL A 3 -27.32 20.80 -42.59
CA VAL A 3 -26.50 20.17 -41.58
C VAL A 3 -26.76 18.67 -41.76
N GLU A 4 -25.79 17.91 -42.27
CA GLU A 4 -25.89 16.46 -42.29
C GLU A 4 -25.98 15.98 -40.84
N ILE A 5 -27.21 15.73 -40.39
CA ILE A 5 -27.56 15.30 -39.04
C ILE A 5 -26.71 14.08 -38.66
N SER A 6 -26.42 13.20 -39.63
CA SER A 6 -25.53 12.04 -39.48
C SER A 6 -24.13 12.41 -38.99
N GLY A 7 -23.50 13.45 -39.55
CA GLY A 7 -22.15 13.89 -39.17
C GLY A 7 -22.08 14.55 -37.78
N GLN A 8 -23.18 15.13 -37.30
CA GLN A 8 -23.25 15.65 -35.94
C GLN A 8 -23.44 14.52 -34.91
N LEU A 9 -24.27 13.55 -35.26
CA LEU A 9 -24.60 12.42 -34.40
C LEU A 9 -23.39 11.51 -34.19
N THR A 10 -22.58 11.29 -35.24
CA THR A 10 -21.30 10.56 -35.13
C THR A 10 -20.26 11.29 -34.28
N LEU A 11 -20.14 12.62 -34.41
CA LEU A 11 -19.26 13.42 -33.54
C LEU A 11 -19.67 13.31 -32.07
N PHE A 12 -20.97 13.37 -31.78
CA PHE A 12 -21.49 13.23 -30.42
C PHE A 12 -21.23 11.84 -29.85
N LEU A 13 -21.51 10.80 -30.63
CA LEU A 13 -21.26 9.42 -30.21
C LEU A 13 -19.76 9.15 -30.01
N ALA A 14 -18.90 9.65 -30.90
CA ALA A 14 -17.44 9.56 -30.76
C ALA A 14 -16.93 10.30 -29.51
N SER A 15 -17.50 11.47 -29.22
CA SER A 15 -17.15 12.27 -28.03
C SER A 15 -17.57 11.54 -26.73
N PHE A 16 -18.76 10.93 -26.72
CA PHE A 16 -19.22 10.11 -25.60
C PHE A 16 -18.31 8.89 -25.37
N ILE A 17 -18.01 8.13 -26.42
CA ILE A 17 -17.09 6.98 -26.36
C ILE A 17 -15.69 7.41 -25.90
N CYS A 18 -15.19 8.55 -26.39
CA CYS A 18 -13.92 9.11 -25.96
C CYS A 18 -13.93 9.40 -24.44
N GLY A 19 -15.02 9.96 -23.92
CA GLY A 19 -15.24 10.13 -22.48
C GLY A 19 -15.17 8.81 -21.70
N CYS A 20 -15.83 7.76 -22.20
CA CYS A 20 -15.79 6.42 -21.58
C CYS A 20 -14.38 5.83 -21.57
N LEU A 21 -13.63 5.95 -22.68
CA LEU A 21 -12.25 5.47 -22.77
C LEU A 21 -11.31 6.25 -21.83
N LEU A 22 -11.52 7.56 -21.70
CA LEU A 22 -10.79 8.39 -20.74
C LEU A 22 -11.07 7.95 -19.30
N SER A 23 -12.30 7.54 -18.98
CA SER A 23 -12.61 6.97 -17.67
C SER A 23 -11.79 5.71 -17.40
N LEU A 24 -11.68 4.80 -18.36
CA LEU A 24 -10.88 3.58 -18.22
C LEU A 24 -9.39 3.91 -18.03
N PHE A 25 -8.87 4.87 -18.78
CA PHE A 25 -7.49 5.32 -18.63
C PHE A 25 -7.25 5.94 -17.24
N TYR A 26 -8.18 6.75 -16.74
CA TYR A 26 -8.11 7.30 -15.39
C TYR A 26 -8.15 6.21 -14.32
N ASP A 27 -8.97 5.17 -14.51
CA ASP A 27 -9.04 4.03 -13.59
C ASP A 27 -7.71 3.24 -13.58
N LEU A 28 -6.99 3.13 -14.70
CA LEU A 28 -5.64 2.54 -14.73
C LEU A 28 -4.64 3.36 -13.89
N ILE A 29 -4.66 4.69 -14.04
CA ILE A 29 -3.82 5.58 -13.22
C ILE A 29 -4.20 5.45 -11.74
N ARG A 30 -5.50 5.35 -11.43
CA ARG A 30 -6.02 5.13 -10.07
C ARG A 30 -5.57 3.79 -9.49
N LEU A 31 -5.55 2.72 -10.26
CA LEU A 31 -5.03 1.41 -9.87
C LEU A 31 -3.53 1.46 -9.56
N GLY A 32 -2.74 2.12 -10.42
CA GLY A 32 -1.31 2.36 -10.17
C GLY A 32 -1.06 3.18 -8.90
N ARG A 33 -1.97 4.11 -8.58
CA ARG A 33 -1.94 4.84 -7.30
C ARG A 33 -2.26 3.93 -6.11
N MET A 34 -3.19 2.99 -6.27
CA MET A 34 -3.61 2.04 -5.22
C MET A 34 -2.54 0.97 -4.92
N THR A 35 -1.72 0.58 -5.91
CA THR A 35 -0.52 -0.25 -5.70
C THR A 35 0.57 0.51 -4.95
N ALA A 36 0.78 1.78 -5.27
CA ALA A 36 1.71 2.68 -4.56
C ALA A 36 1.29 3.02 -3.11
N GLY A 37 0.11 2.55 -2.68
CA GLY A 37 -0.37 2.67 -1.29
C GLY A 37 -1.32 3.85 -1.05
N VAL A 38 -1.85 4.48 -2.11
CA VAL A 38 -2.88 5.51 -1.95
C VAL A 38 -4.21 4.87 -1.57
N VAL A 39 -4.73 5.22 -0.39
CA VAL A 39 -6.07 4.83 0.05
C VAL A 39 -7.03 5.97 -0.29
N TYR A 40 -7.95 5.72 -1.21
CA TYR A 40 -9.01 6.66 -1.56
C TYR A 40 -10.17 6.51 -0.57
N GLY A 41 -10.50 7.59 0.14
CA GLY A 41 -11.59 7.61 1.11
C GLY A 41 -12.95 7.28 0.46
N GLY A 42 -13.74 6.44 1.13
CA GLY A 42 -15.12 6.12 0.74
C GLY A 42 -15.40 4.64 0.52
N VAL A 43 -14.40 3.87 0.08
CA VAL A 43 -14.55 2.40 -0.02
C VAL A 43 -13.99 1.78 1.24
N ARG A 44 -14.89 1.29 2.13
CA ARG A 44 -14.54 0.36 3.21
C ARG A 44 -14.11 -0.96 2.59
N SER A 45 -12.88 -1.02 2.06
CA SER A 45 -12.24 -2.31 1.89
C SER A 45 -12.14 -2.92 3.28
N PRO A 46 -12.68 -4.13 3.55
CA PRO A 46 -12.52 -4.76 4.84
C PRO A 46 -11.03 -4.82 5.12
N GLN A 47 -10.58 -4.04 6.09
CA GLN A 47 -9.15 -3.91 6.30
C GLN A 47 -8.66 -5.21 6.92
N ARG A 48 -7.44 -5.61 6.56
CA ARG A 48 -6.82 -6.87 7.02
C ARG A 48 -6.93 -7.12 8.53
N TRP A 49 -6.95 -6.06 9.33
CA TRP A 49 -7.07 -6.10 10.79
C TRP A 49 -8.51 -6.29 11.30
N GLU A 50 -9.51 -6.07 10.45
CA GLU A 50 -10.93 -6.35 10.74
C GLU A 50 -11.25 -7.84 10.56
N LEU A 51 -10.54 -8.54 9.66
CA LEU A 51 -10.60 -10.00 9.60
C LEU A 51 -9.77 -10.58 10.76
N SER A 52 -10.47 -11.09 11.78
CA SER A 52 -9.87 -11.85 12.87
C SER A 52 -9.34 -13.20 12.37
N LEU A 53 -8.21 -13.18 11.66
CA LEU A 53 -7.51 -14.37 11.21
C LEU A 53 -6.95 -15.10 12.45
N PRO A 54 -7.36 -16.34 12.74
CA PRO A 54 -7.07 -17.03 14.00
C PRO A 54 -5.56 -17.23 14.26
N LEU A 55 -4.73 -17.17 13.21
CA LEU A 55 -3.28 -17.37 13.28
C LEU A 55 -2.44 -16.08 13.29
N LEU A 56 -3.05 -14.92 13.01
CA LEU A 56 -2.35 -13.64 12.76
C LEU A 56 -2.75 -12.51 13.72
N ARG A 57 -3.55 -12.83 14.75
CA ARG A 57 -4.24 -11.92 15.68
C ARG A 57 -3.40 -10.85 16.40
N ASN A 58 -2.06 -10.95 16.40
CA ASN A 58 -1.21 -10.15 17.28
C ASN A 58 -0.27 -9.16 16.58
N LYS A 59 -0.47 -8.83 15.29
CA LYS A 59 0.34 -7.76 14.68
C LYS A 59 -0.21 -6.39 15.09
N PRO A 60 0.60 -5.54 15.74
CA PRO A 60 0.17 -4.18 16.07
C PRO A 60 -0.22 -3.44 14.80
N HIS A 61 -1.27 -2.62 14.92
CA HIS A 61 -1.74 -1.75 13.84
C HIS A 61 -0.53 -0.97 13.32
N PRO A 62 -0.17 -1.06 12.02
CA PRO A 62 0.89 -0.22 11.50
C PRO A 62 0.39 1.23 11.63
N THR A 63 0.97 1.97 12.56
CA THR A 63 0.79 3.41 12.66
C THR A 63 1.30 3.99 11.35
N GLU A 64 0.38 4.56 10.60
CA GLU A 64 0.57 5.08 9.25
C GLU A 64 1.76 6.05 9.24
N LYS A 65 2.93 5.60 8.79
CA LYS A 65 4.15 6.41 8.77
C LYS A 65 3.92 7.60 7.83
N THR A 66 3.73 8.77 8.42
CA THR A 66 3.50 10.08 7.79
C THR A 66 4.53 10.47 6.73
N ARG A 67 5.74 9.89 6.76
CA ARG A 67 6.79 10.13 5.75
C ARG A 67 6.39 9.72 4.33
N GLY A 68 5.38 8.85 4.16
CA GLY A 68 4.94 8.44 2.84
C GLY A 68 3.98 9.40 2.12
N LYS A 69 3.44 10.42 2.80
CA LYS A 69 2.35 11.24 2.24
C LYS A 69 2.81 12.21 1.15
N ARG A 70 4.07 12.66 1.17
CA ARG A 70 4.60 13.65 0.20
C ARG A 70 4.82 13.05 -1.19
N TYR A 71 5.50 11.90 -1.29
CA TYR A 71 5.69 11.24 -2.59
C TYR A 71 4.35 10.85 -3.21
N LEU A 72 3.39 10.49 -2.36
CA LEU A 72 2.05 10.10 -2.75
C LEU A 72 1.28 11.27 -3.37
N ALA A 73 1.38 12.45 -2.75
CA ALA A 73 0.79 13.68 -3.28
C ALA A 73 1.40 14.08 -4.63
N VAL A 74 2.72 13.96 -4.79
CA VAL A 74 3.40 14.21 -6.07
C VAL A 74 2.93 13.24 -7.15
N LEU A 75 2.77 11.96 -6.80
CA LEU A 75 2.33 10.93 -7.75
C LEU A 75 0.86 11.12 -8.15
N VAL A 76 0.00 11.55 -7.23
CA VAL A 76 -1.38 11.98 -7.52
C VAL A 76 -1.37 13.16 -8.48
N PHE A 77 -0.61 14.21 -8.16
CA PHE A 77 -0.53 15.41 -8.98
C PHE A 77 0.00 15.14 -10.40
N LEU A 78 1.07 14.35 -10.51
CA LEU A 78 1.64 13.96 -11.81
C LEU A 78 0.65 13.12 -12.63
N GLY A 79 -0.07 12.20 -11.97
CA GLY A 79 -1.10 11.39 -12.62
C GLY A 79 -2.26 12.24 -13.15
N ASP A 80 -2.68 13.25 -12.38
CA ASP A 80 -3.75 14.15 -12.80
C ASP A 80 -3.31 15.04 -13.98
N ILE A 81 -2.07 15.57 -13.97
CA ILE A 81 -1.51 16.30 -15.12
C ILE A 81 -1.48 15.42 -16.37
N LEU A 82 -0.98 14.19 -16.24
CA LEU A 82 -0.90 13.25 -17.35
C LEU A 82 -2.29 12.95 -17.91
N PHE A 83 -3.28 12.75 -17.04
CA PHE A 83 -4.67 12.55 -17.44
C PHE A 83 -5.22 13.75 -18.21
N PHE A 84 -5.06 14.97 -17.70
CA PHE A 84 -5.55 16.18 -18.40
C PHE A 84 -4.86 16.37 -19.76
N ALA A 85 -3.57 16.07 -19.87
CA ALA A 85 -2.85 16.15 -21.14
C ALA A 85 -3.40 15.13 -22.17
N VAL A 86 -3.60 13.88 -21.75
CA VAL A 86 -4.17 12.83 -22.61
C VAL A 86 -5.63 13.14 -22.98
N ALA A 87 -6.43 13.64 -22.04
CA ALA A 87 -7.82 14.04 -22.28
C ALA A 87 -7.92 15.17 -23.29
N ALA A 88 -7.09 16.21 -23.14
CA ALA A 88 -7.02 17.32 -24.07
C ALA A 88 -6.62 16.83 -25.47
N PHE A 89 -5.59 15.97 -25.57
CA PHE A 89 -5.14 15.41 -26.84
C PHE A 89 -6.21 14.53 -27.51
N ALA A 90 -6.85 13.64 -26.76
CA ALA A 90 -7.89 12.75 -27.28
C ALA A 90 -9.11 13.53 -27.80
N LEU A 91 -9.57 14.54 -27.05
CA LEU A 91 -10.64 15.41 -27.50
C LEU A 91 -10.24 16.20 -28.75
N LEU A 92 -9.00 16.69 -28.82
CA LEU A 92 -8.50 17.41 -30.00
C LEU A 92 -8.48 16.50 -31.23
N CYS A 93 -8.04 15.24 -31.09
CA CYS A 93 -8.12 14.25 -32.17
C CYS A 93 -9.55 13.99 -32.64
N VAL A 94 -10.52 13.92 -31.72
CA VAL A 94 -11.94 13.76 -32.08
C VAL A 94 -12.44 15.00 -32.83
N PHE A 95 -12.19 16.20 -32.32
CA PHE A 95 -12.67 17.43 -32.98
C PHE A 95 -12.01 17.68 -34.33
N PHE A 96 -10.73 17.35 -34.50
CA PHE A 96 -10.02 17.52 -35.77
C PHE A 96 -10.57 16.60 -36.87
N ASN A 97 -10.90 15.35 -36.54
CA ASN A 97 -11.47 14.39 -37.50
C ASN A 97 -12.88 14.76 -37.99
N TYR A 98 -13.65 15.53 -37.21
CA TYR A 98 -15.04 15.88 -37.54
C TYR A 98 -15.25 17.38 -37.83
N GLY A 99 -14.24 18.03 -38.42
CA GLY A 99 -14.37 19.37 -39.01
C GLY A 99 -13.86 20.53 -38.16
N GLY A 100 -13.05 20.26 -37.13
CA GLY A 100 -12.22 21.24 -36.40
C GLY A 100 -12.97 22.27 -35.56
N LYS A 101 -14.30 22.31 -35.62
CA LYS A 101 -15.12 23.22 -34.83
C LYS A 101 -15.38 22.61 -33.46
N VAL A 102 -14.80 23.23 -32.43
CA VAL A 102 -15.09 22.90 -31.03
C VAL A 102 -16.56 23.20 -30.75
N ARG A 103 -17.37 22.15 -30.60
CA ARG A 103 -18.77 22.26 -30.21
C ARG A 103 -18.85 21.95 -28.73
N GLY A 104 -19.26 22.94 -27.91
CA GLY A 104 -19.36 22.77 -26.45
C GLY A 104 -20.21 21.56 -26.04
N MET A 105 -21.21 21.20 -26.85
CA MET A 105 -22.04 20.01 -26.64
C MET A 105 -21.25 18.68 -26.72
N GLY A 106 -20.19 18.60 -27.54
CA GLY A 106 -19.31 17.43 -27.61
C GLY A 106 -18.45 17.27 -26.34
N ILE A 107 -17.94 18.38 -25.80
CA ILE A 107 -17.21 18.39 -24.52
C ILE A 107 -18.13 17.95 -23.39
N PHE A 108 -19.36 18.46 -23.36
CA PHE A 108 -20.36 18.06 -22.38
C PHE A 108 -20.65 16.55 -22.46
N LEU A 109 -20.85 16.00 -23.66
CA LEU A 109 -21.10 14.57 -23.83
C LEU A 109 -19.90 13.70 -23.42
N ALA A 110 -18.68 14.15 -23.69
CA ALA A 110 -17.47 13.47 -23.22
C ALA A 110 -17.38 13.48 -21.69
N ALA A 111 -17.72 14.61 -21.04
CA ALA A 111 -17.76 14.70 -19.59
C ALA A 111 -18.83 13.77 -18.98
N VAL A 112 -20.01 13.69 -19.60
CA VAL A 112 -21.08 12.77 -19.17
C VAL A 112 -20.63 11.32 -19.33
N GLY A 113 -20.07 10.94 -20.49
CA GLY A 113 -19.55 9.59 -20.72
C GLY A 113 -18.46 9.21 -19.73
N PHE A 114 -17.55 10.14 -19.44
CA PHE A 114 -16.52 9.98 -18.42
C PHE A 114 -17.12 9.72 -17.03
N LEU A 115 -18.03 10.59 -16.56
CA LEU A 115 -18.66 10.45 -15.24
C LEU A 115 -19.41 9.13 -15.11
N LEU A 116 -20.18 8.76 -16.14
CA LEU A 116 -21.04 7.58 -16.11
C LEU A 116 -20.21 6.29 -16.05
N CYS A 117 -19.14 6.19 -16.84
CA CYS A 117 -18.18 5.09 -16.74
C CYS A 117 -17.38 5.12 -15.43
N HIS A 118 -17.00 6.30 -14.94
CA HIS A 118 -16.18 6.43 -13.74
C HIS A 118 -16.92 5.95 -12.49
N TYR A 119 -18.20 6.30 -12.37
CA TYR A 119 -19.02 5.86 -11.26
C TYR A 119 -19.38 4.37 -11.33
N THR A 120 -19.63 3.84 -12.53
CA THR A 120 -20.04 2.43 -12.70
C THR A 120 -18.84 1.47 -12.66
N VAL A 121 -17.91 1.63 -13.60
CA VAL A 121 -16.75 0.75 -13.76
C VAL A 121 -15.76 1.00 -12.63
N GLY A 122 -15.45 2.27 -12.34
CA GLY A 122 -14.46 2.62 -11.32
C GLY A 122 -14.80 2.05 -9.94
N ALA A 123 -16.08 2.08 -9.52
CA ALA A 123 -16.49 1.49 -8.24
C ALA A 123 -16.26 -0.02 -8.17
N VAL A 124 -16.62 -0.75 -9.25
CA VAL A 124 -16.43 -2.19 -9.34
C VAL A 124 -14.95 -2.55 -9.35
N THR A 125 -14.15 -1.85 -10.15
CA THR A 125 -12.71 -2.11 -10.28
C THR A 125 -11.96 -1.91 -8.96
N ILE A 126 -12.32 -0.89 -8.18
CA ILE A 126 -11.72 -0.66 -6.85
C ILE A 126 -12.06 -1.78 -5.88
N ASN A 127 -13.32 -2.22 -5.85
CA ASN A 127 -13.76 -3.29 -4.97
C ASN A 127 -13.04 -4.61 -5.30
N ILE A 128 -12.94 -4.96 -6.58
CA ILE A 128 -12.21 -6.14 -7.03
C ILE A 128 -10.73 -6.03 -6.66
N PHE A 129 -10.10 -4.88 -6.93
CA PHE A 129 -8.67 -4.71 -6.65
C PHE A 129 -8.36 -4.73 -5.14
N ALA A 130 -9.23 -4.16 -4.32
CA ALA A 130 -9.15 -4.26 -2.87
C ALA A 130 -9.22 -5.72 -2.40
N LEU A 131 -10.14 -6.50 -2.96
CA LEU A 131 -10.29 -7.93 -2.67
C LEU A 131 -9.03 -8.72 -3.07
N VAL A 132 -8.49 -8.46 -4.27
CA VAL A 132 -7.26 -9.10 -4.76
C VAL A 132 -6.07 -8.75 -3.87
N LYS A 133 -5.90 -7.47 -3.52
CA LYS A 133 -4.81 -7.02 -2.63
C LYS A 133 -4.90 -7.69 -1.25
N LEU A 134 -6.11 -7.84 -0.73
CA LEU A 134 -6.36 -8.56 0.52
C LEU A 134 -6.01 -10.04 0.38
N GLY A 135 -6.48 -10.71 -0.67
CA GLY A 135 -6.19 -12.12 -0.94
C GLY A 135 -4.69 -12.41 -1.06
N VAL A 136 -3.97 -11.61 -1.84
CA VAL A 136 -2.51 -11.72 -2.00
C VAL A 136 -1.79 -11.45 -0.69
N GLY A 137 -2.22 -10.44 0.07
CA GLY A 137 -1.65 -10.12 1.38
C GLY A 137 -1.80 -11.27 2.37
N ILE A 138 -2.97 -11.90 2.40
CA ILE A 138 -3.25 -13.09 3.21
C ILE A 138 -2.36 -14.26 2.75
N LEU A 139 -2.36 -14.57 1.45
CA LEU A 139 -1.58 -15.67 0.88
C LEU A 139 -0.09 -15.55 1.23
N PHE A 140 0.49 -14.35 1.08
CA PHE A 140 1.89 -14.11 1.38
C PHE A 140 2.20 -14.26 2.88
N GLU A 141 1.29 -13.86 3.76
CA GLU A 141 1.46 -14.08 5.20
C GLU A 141 1.34 -15.55 5.60
N TYR A 142 0.42 -16.29 4.99
CA TYR A 142 0.32 -17.74 5.21
C TYR A 142 1.57 -18.45 4.71
N LEU A 143 2.12 -18.05 3.55
CA LEU A 143 3.36 -18.58 3.02
C LEU A 143 4.55 -18.28 3.96
N LEU A 144 4.69 -17.03 4.41
CA LEU A 144 5.71 -16.64 5.38
C LEU A 144 5.54 -17.34 6.73
N TYR A 145 4.31 -17.50 7.20
CA TYR A 145 4.03 -18.22 8.43
C TYR A 145 4.45 -19.69 8.30
N PHE A 146 4.11 -20.33 7.18
CA PHE A 146 4.50 -21.71 6.89
C PHE A 146 6.02 -21.86 6.81
N LEU A 147 6.71 -20.90 6.19
CA LEU A 147 8.17 -20.86 6.13
C LEU A 147 8.82 -20.59 7.51
N MET A 148 8.18 -19.79 8.37
CA MET A 148 8.66 -19.49 9.72
C MET A 148 8.28 -20.54 10.77
N LEU A 149 7.34 -21.44 10.49
CA LEU A 149 7.01 -22.56 11.38
C LEU A 149 8.23 -23.43 11.76
N PRO A 150 9.07 -23.89 10.81
CA PRO A 150 10.27 -24.65 11.17
C PRO A 150 11.26 -23.80 11.98
N VAL A 151 11.43 -22.52 11.63
CA VAL A 151 12.30 -21.60 12.38
C VAL A 151 11.81 -21.42 13.82
N ARG A 152 10.50 -21.25 14.02
CA ARG A 152 9.91 -21.01 15.34
C ARG A 152 9.87 -22.25 16.21
N LYS A 153 9.63 -23.43 15.64
CA LYS A 153 9.56 -24.68 16.40
C LYS A 153 10.92 -25.33 16.65
N LEU A 154 11.87 -25.24 15.73
CA LEU A 154 13.20 -25.85 15.89
C LEU A 154 14.26 -24.86 16.40
N PHE A 155 14.39 -23.69 15.76
CA PHE A 155 15.53 -22.80 16.04
C PHE A 155 15.34 -21.97 17.32
N LEU A 156 14.14 -21.46 17.59
CA LEU A 156 13.89 -20.68 18.81
C LEU A 156 14.17 -21.41 20.14
N PRO A 157 13.73 -22.67 20.36
CA PRO A 157 14.08 -23.39 21.59
C PRO A 157 15.56 -23.75 21.66
N LEU A 158 16.22 -24.04 20.52
CA LEU A 158 17.66 -24.25 20.48
C LEU A 158 18.42 -23.01 20.93
N ILE A 159 18.09 -21.85 20.35
CA ILE A 159 18.72 -20.57 20.68
C ILE A 159 18.49 -20.23 22.15
N LYS A 160 17.27 -20.43 22.68
CA LYS A 160 16.98 -20.21 24.11
C LYS A 160 17.80 -21.13 25.02
N LYS A 161 17.96 -22.41 24.65
CA LYS A 161 18.82 -23.35 25.40
C LYS A 161 20.28 -22.90 25.40
N VAL A 162 20.80 -22.50 24.24
CA VAL A 162 22.19 -22.04 24.08
C VAL A 162 22.42 -20.73 24.85
N LEU A 163 21.54 -19.74 24.72
CA LEU A 163 21.61 -18.49 25.47
C LEU A 163 21.50 -18.72 26.98
N GLY A 164 20.60 -19.62 27.41
CA GLY A 164 20.46 -19.99 28.81
C GLY A 164 21.74 -20.62 29.38
N ALA A 165 22.38 -21.50 28.61
CA ALA A 165 23.66 -22.11 28.99
C ALA A 165 24.79 -21.08 29.09
N ILE A 166 24.90 -20.18 28.11
CA ILE A 166 25.91 -19.11 28.11
C ILE A 166 25.68 -18.16 29.28
N CYS A 167 24.44 -17.69 29.48
CA CYS A 167 24.09 -16.77 30.55
C CYS A 167 24.32 -17.40 31.94
N GLY A 168 23.99 -18.68 32.11
CA GLY A 168 24.29 -19.44 33.33
C GLY A 168 25.79 -19.64 33.59
N THR A 169 26.61 -19.68 32.54
CA THR A 169 28.07 -19.79 32.65
C THR A 169 28.70 -18.44 33.01
N VAL A 170 28.26 -17.36 32.37
CA VAL A 170 28.69 -15.99 32.65
C VAL A 170 28.31 -15.57 34.07
N LYS A 171 27.09 -15.89 34.53
CA LYS A 171 26.64 -15.60 35.89
C LYS A 171 27.50 -16.31 36.95
N ARG A 172 27.90 -17.56 36.70
CA ARG A 172 28.81 -18.30 37.59
C ARG A 172 30.21 -17.70 37.64
N LEU A 173 30.74 -17.25 36.49
CA LEU A 173 32.03 -16.55 36.41
C LEU A 173 32.01 -15.22 37.17
N LEU A 174 30.97 -14.40 36.97
CA LEU A 174 30.80 -13.13 37.67
C LEU A 174 30.71 -13.31 39.18
N LEU A 175 29.96 -14.33 39.66
CA LEU A 175 29.87 -14.63 41.09
C LEU A 175 31.23 -15.02 41.69
N ARG A 176 32.02 -15.85 41.00
CA ARG A 176 33.38 -16.22 41.45
C ARG A 176 34.35 -15.04 41.49
N LEU A 177 34.24 -14.11 40.55
CA LEU A 177 35.05 -12.90 40.55
C LEU A 177 34.63 -11.97 41.70
N TYR A 178 33.33 -11.90 42.00
CA TYR A 178 32.81 -11.10 43.09
C TYR A 178 33.23 -11.64 44.46
N THR A 179 33.12 -12.95 44.69
CA THR A 179 33.57 -13.58 45.95
C THR A 179 35.07 -13.43 46.15
N LYS A 180 35.91 -13.68 45.12
CA LYS A 180 37.36 -13.42 45.21
C LYS A 180 37.68 -11.97 45.52
N LYS A 181 36.94 -11.02 44.96
CA LYS A 181 37.12 -9.59 45.25
C LYS A 181 36.72 -9.27 46.70
N GLN A 182 35.70 -9.92 47.22
CA GLN A 182 35.23 -9.76 48.60
C GLN A 182 36.20 -10.39 49.61
N GLU A 183 36.77 -11.56 49.33
CA GLU A 183 37.82 -12.18 50.14
C GLU A 183 39.07 -11.31 50.23
N ARG A 184 39.52 -10.70 49.12
CA ARG A 184 40.64 -9.74 49.15
C ARG A 184 40.36 -8.51 50.01
N LYS A 185 39.11 -8.03 50.04
CA LYS A 185 38.69 -6.93 50.92
C LYS A 185 38.63 -7.35 52.40
N MET A 186 38.26 -8.59 52.69
CA MET A 186 38.27 -9.13 54.05
C MET A 186 39.70 -9.33 54.56
N LEU A 187 40.59 -9.89 53.74
CA LEU A 187 42.01 -10.12 54.08
C LEU A 187 42.78 -8.82 54.29
N SER A 188 42.54 -7.79 53.47
CA SER A 188 43.15 -6.47 53.67
C SER A 188 42.69 -5.80 54.96
N ARG A 189 41.43 -5.99 55.38
CA ARG A 189 40.95 -5.52 56.70
C ARG A 189 41.57 -6.29 57.86
N LEU A 190 41.75 -7.61 57.73
CA LEU A 190 42.39 -8.44 58.76
C LEU A 190 43.88 -8.12 58.93
N CYS A 191 44.62 -7.87 57.85
CA CYS A 191 46.02 -7.45 57.93
C CYS A 191 46.19 -5.99 58.40
N GLY A 192 45.23 -5.10 58.13
CA GLY A 192 45.24 -3.71 58.61
C GLY A 192 44.77 -3.53 60.05
N LEU A 193 44.29 -4.60 60.71
CA LEU A 193 43.87 -4.63 62.13
C LEU A 193 44.97 -5.18 63.05
N ARG A 194 46.20 -5.35 62.56
CA ARG A 194 47.34 -5.94 63.28
C ARG A 194 48.42 -4.92 63.70
N GLU A 195 48.05 -3.64 63.74
CA GLU A 195 48.81 -2.56 64.41
C GLU A 195 48.03 -2.12 65.65
#